data_AF-A0A9E3G139-F1
#
_entry.id   AF-A0A9E3G139-F1
#
_cell.length_a   1.000
_cell.length_b   1.000
_cell.length_c   1.000
_cell.angle_alpha   90.00
_cell.angle_beta   90.00
_cell.angle_gamma   90.00
#
_symmetry.space_group_name_H-M   'P 1'
#
loop_
_entity.id
_entity.type
_entity.pdbx_description
1 polymer ?
#
loop_
_entity_poly.entity_id
_entity_poly.type
_entity_poly.pdbx_seq_one_letter_code
_entity_poly.pdbx_strand_id
1 'polypeptide(L)'
;YIDQRADDAQTEALAAIFTGAAGGPMAAFTPLISKNLGVRKVPITFHIEGKTRSAEIPDILHMSVDPLPTMHPSGEMWANIGHPVSPDRMVMAVGAAGNVFTDHGMRWDNSGKNGLYAPISWSNA
;
A
#
# COMPACT_ATOMS: atom_id res chain seq x y z
N TYR A 1 -3.62 -1.40 9.24
CA TYR A 1 -3.06 -0.44 10.22
C TYR A 1 -3.49 0.96 9.85
N ILE A 2 -3.61 1.85 10.83
CA ILE A 2 -3.91 3.27 10.64
C ILE A 2 -2.80 4.08 11.31
N ASP A 3 -2.39 5.19 10.70
CA ASP A 3 -1.39 6.07 11.31
C ASP A 3 -1.91 6.64 12.63
N GLN A 4 -1.10 6.61 13.67
CA GLN A 4 -1.45 7.12 15.00
C GLN A 4 -1.87 8.60 14.98
N ARG A 5 -1.41 9.37 14.00
CA ARG A 5 -1.75 10.79 13.80
C ARG A 5 -3.13 11.02 13.21
N ALA A 6 -3.79 9.98 12.70
CA ALA A 6 -5.15 10.11 12.18
C ALA A 6 -6.10 10.52 13.31
N ASP A 7 -6.99 11.47 13.07
CA ASP A 7 -8.08 11.78 14.01
C ASP A 7 -9.18 10.72 13.95
N ASP A 8 -10.23 10.88 14.76
CA ASP A 8 -11.34 9.92 14.84
C ASP A 8 -12.12 9.87 13.53
N ALA A 9 -12.39 11.01 12.89
CA ALA A 9 -13.11 11.08 11.62
C ALA A 9 -12.33 10.39 10.49
N GLN A 10 -11.01 10.59 10.44
CA GLN A 10 -10.11 9.90 9.50
C GLN A 10 -10.05 8.40 9.80
N THR A 11 -10.00 8.02 11.08
CA THR A 11 -9.97 6.61 11.50
C THR A 11 -11.25 5.89 11.06
N GLU A 12 -12.42 6.50 11.28
CA GLU A 12 -13.72 5.99 10.85
C GLU A 12 -13.83 5.91 9.32
N ALA A 13 -13.40 6.95 8.61
CA ALA A 13 -13.42 6.97 7.15
C ALA A 13 -12.52 5.87 6.55
N LEU A 14 -11.30 5.70 7.05
CA LEU A 14 -10.38 4.64 6.62
C LEU A 14 -10.96 3.26 6.93
N ALA A 15 -11.56 3.07 8.12
CA ALA A 15 -12.22 1.82 8.46
C ALA A 15 -13.37 1.51 7.50
N ALA A 16 -14.22 2.48 7.17
CA ALA A 16 -15.32 2.30 6.22
C ALA A 16 -14.83 1.95 4.80
N ILE A 17 -13.77 2.62 4.33
CA ILE A 17 -13.18 2.35 3.00
C ILE A 17 -12.60 0.93 2.95
N PHE A 18 -11.70 0.57 3.87
CA PHE A 18 -10.97 -0.70 3.78
C PHE A 18 -11.79 -1.92 4.20
N THR A 19 -12.91 -1.75 4.90
CA THR A 19 -13.89 -2.84 5.13
C THR A 19 -14.88 -3.00 3.97
N GLY A 20 -14.92 -2.06 3.03
CA GLY A 20 -15.87 -2.02 1.92
C GLY A 20 -17.24 -1.41 2.28
N ALA A 21 -17.44 -0.96 3.52
CA ALA A 21 -18.70 -0.32 3.94
C ALA A 21 -18.96 1.00 3.18
N ALA A 22 -17.92 1.67 2.70
CA ALA A 22 -18.02 2.86 1.85
C ALA A 22 -18.30 2.54 0.36
N GLY A 23 -18.37 1.27 -0.03
CA GLY A 23 -18.55 0.85 -1.43
C GLY A 23 -17.23 0.70 -2.20
N GLY A 24 -17.30 0.92 -3.52
CA GLY A 24 -16.14 0.92 -4.42
C GLY A 24 -15.45 -0.45 -4.57
N PRO A 25 -14.18 -0.46 -5.05
CA PRO A 25 -13.43 -1.71 -5.26
C PRO A 25 -13.31 -2.57 -4.01
N MET A 26 -13.21 -1.96 -2.81
CA MET A 26 -13.09 -2.71 -1.56
C MET A 26 -14.35 -3.53 -1.23
N ALA A 27 -15.55 -3.03 -1.56
CA ALA A 27 -16.79 -3.79 -1.39
C ALA A 27 -16.84 -5.07 -2.24
N ALA A 28 -16.22 -5.05 -3.43
CA ALA A 28 -16.10 -6.24 -4.28
C ALA A 28 -15.18 -7.31 -3.68
N PHE A 29 -14.22 -6.92 -2.84
CA PHE A 29 -13.34 -7.86 -2.13
C PHE A 29 -13.96 -8.41 -0.84
N THR A 30 -14.94 -7.73 -0.24
CA THR A 30 -15.53 -8.13 1.05
C THR A 30 -15.97 -9.61 1.11
N PRO A 31 -16.64 -10.19 0.08
CA PRO A 31 -17.03 -11.60 0.10
C PRO A 31 -15.86 -12.60 0.10
N LEU A 32 -14.64 -12.16 -0.27
CA LEU A 32 -13.43 -12.98 -0.33
C LEU A 32 -12.65 -12.99 1.00
N ILE A 33 -13.05 -12.17 1.98
CA ILE A 33 -12.37 -12.04 3.27
C ILE A 33 -13.04 -12.95 4.29
N SER A 34 -12.38 -14.04 4.67
CA SER A 34 -12.88 -14.97 5.69
C SER A 34 -12.64 -14.50 7.12
N LYS A 35 -11.57 -13.72 7.35
CA LYS A 35 -11.18 -13.25 8.68
C LYS A 35 -10.62 -11.82 8.61
N ASN A 36 -11.24 -10.92 9.36
CA ASN A 36 -10.68 -9.59 9.62
C ASN A 36 -9.76 -9.65 10.84
N LEU A 37 -8.51 -9.17 10.71
CA LEU A 37 -7.50 -9.19 11.78
C LEU A 37 -7.56 -7.97 12.71
N GLY A 38 -8.52 -7.07 12.48
CA GLY A 38 -8.76 -5.88 13.28
C GLY A 38 -8.03 -4.64 12.78
N VAL A 39 -8.25 -3.54 13.49
CA VAL A 39 -7.63 -2.24 13.22
C VAL A 39 -6.75 -1.85 14.40
N ARG A 40 -5.54 -1.38 14.11
CA ARG A 40 -4.60 -0.87 15.11
C ARG A 40 -4.02 0.46 14.62
N LYS A 41 -4.07 1.49 15.49
CA LYS A 41 -3.34 2.74 15.29
C LYS A 41 -1.88 2.54 15.70
N VAL A 42 -0.96 2.88 14.81
CA VAL A 42 0.49 2.65 14.98
C VAL A 42 1.28 3.82 14.40
N PRO A 43 2.52 4.08 14.85
CA PRO A 43 3.39 5.04 14.18
C PRO A 43 3.71 4.49 12.79
N ILE A 44 3.27 5.21 11.75
CA ILE A 44 3.62 4.91 10.36
C ILE A 44 4.48 6.04 9.84
N THR A 45 5.65 5.69 9.34
CA THR A 45 6.52 6.62 8.64
C THR A 45 6.48 6.28 7.16
N PHE A 46 6.17 7.26 6.31
CA PHE A 46 6.20 7.11 4.86
C PHE A 46 7.12 8.17 4.27
N HIS A 47 8.03 7.75 3.39
CA HIS A 47 8.97 8.65 2.75
C HIS A 47 8.98 8.49 1.24
N ILE A 48 9.23 9.62 0.59
CA ILE A 48 9.49 9.75 -0.84
C ILE A 48 10.88 10.36 -0.97
N GLU A 49 11.85 9.57 -1.43
CA GLU A 49 13.20 10.03 -1.74
C GLU A 49 13.45 9.83 -3.23
N GLY A 50 13.33 10.91 -4.01
CA GLY A 50 13.30 10.81 -5.46
C GLY A 50 12.19 9.87 -5.95
N LYS A 51 12.58 8.71 -6.49
CA LYS A 51 11.66 7.69 -7.01
C LYS A 51 11.48 6.51 -6.06
N THR A 52 12.29 6.45 -5.00
CA THR A 52 12.15 5.46 -3.95
C THR A 52 10.92 5.79 -3.12
N ARG A 53 10.15 4.76 -2.75
CA ARG A 53 9.03 4.86 -1.82
C ARG A 53 9.31 3.92 -0.67
N SER A 54 9.27 4.42 0.56
CA SER A 54 9.44 3.59 1.74
C SER A 54 8.34 3.81 2.76
N ALA A 55 8.03 2.75 3.50
CA ALA A 55 7.14 2.80 4.65
C ALA A 55 7.72 1.96 5.79
N GLU A 56 7.55 2.44 7.02
CA GLU A 56 7.97 1.75 8.22
C GLU A 56 6.88 1.78 9.29
N ILE A 57 6.69 0.64 9.94
CA ILE A 57 5.95 0.49 11.19
C ILE A 57 6.89 -0.26 12.13
N PRO A 58 7.34 0.33 13.25
CA PRO A 58 8.25 -0.30 14.19
C PRO A 58 7.83 -1.72 14.55
N ASP A 59 8.78 -2.65 14.46
CA ASP A 59 8.64 -4.10 14.71
C ASP A 59 7.63 -4.86 13.81
N ILE A 60 6.93 -4.18 12.90
CA ILE A 60 5.85 -4.77 12.08
C ILE A 60 6.19 -4.77 10.59
N LEU A 61 6.64 -3.64 10.05
CA LEU A 61 6.82 -3.45 8.62
C LEU A 61 8.07 -2.63 8.36
N HIS A 62 8.95 -3.15 7.51
CA HIS A 62 9.96 -2.37 6.82
C HIS A 62 9.79 -2.63 5.33
N MET A 63 9.53 -1.59 4.54
CA MET A 63 9.42 -1.72 3.10
C MET A 63 10.03 -0.52 2.37
N SER A 64 10.77 -0.80 1.32
CA SER A 64 11.21 0.17 0.32
C SER A 64 11.08 -0.43 -1.07
N VAL A 65 10.70 0.39 -2.05
CA VAL A 65 10.64 0.00 -3.46
C VAL A 65 11.32 1.04 -4.34
N ASP A 66 12.02 0.55 -5.35
CA ASP A 66 12.63 1.35 -6.41
C ASP A 66 11.99 1.00 -7.76
N PRO A 67 11.83 1.98 -8.67
CA PRO A 67 11.28 1.71 -9.99
C PRO A 67 12.16 0.72 -10.76
N LEU A 68 11.53 -0.12 -11.57
CA LEU A 68 12.28 -0.96 -12.51
C LEU A 68 13.06 -0.07 -13.49
N PRO A 69 14.33 -0.41 -13.80
CA PRO A 69 15.12 0.34 -14.75
C PRO A 69 14.45 0.44 -16.12
N THR A 70 14.55 1.61 -16.74
CA THR A 70 14.03 1.88 -18.08
C THR A 70 14.91 2.90 -18.78
N MET A 71 14.91 2.89 -20.12
CA MET A 71 15.56 3.91 -20.94
C MET A 71 14.76 5.22 -21.02
N HIS A 72 13.51 5.23 -20.55
CA HIS A 72 12.71 6.45 -20.55
C HIS A 72 13.35 7.52 -19.65
N PRO A 73 13.40 8.81 -20.06
CA PRO A 73 14.06 9.86 -19.27
C PRO A 73 13.50 10.05 -17.85
N SER A 74 12.22 9.73 -17.64
CA SER A 74 11.63 9.76 -16.29
C SER A 74 12.18 8.67 -15.37
N GLY A 75 12.91 7.66 -15.88
CA GLY A 75 13.42 6.50 -15.15
C GLY A 75 12.35 5.66 -14.45
N GLU A 76 11.12 5.67 -14.97
CA GLU A 76 9.99 4.89 -14.45
C GLU A 76 9.26 4.20 -15.60
N MET A 77 8.94 2.92 -15.42
CA MET A 77 8.05 2.19 -16.31
C MET A 77 6.61 2.29 -15.80
N TRP A 78 5.81 3.13 -16.46
CA TRP A 78 4.38 3.27 -16.18
C TRP A 78 3.58 2.27 -17.00
N ALA A 79 2.74 1.47 -16.34
CA ALA A 79 1.90 0.47 -16.98
C ALA A 79 0.43 0.62 -16.55
N ASN A 80 -0.47 0.60 -17.53
CA ASN A 80 -1.91 0.44 -17.27
C ASN A 80 -2.20 -1.06 -17.07
N ILE A 81 -2.20 -1.48 -15.81
CA ILE A 81 -2.43 -2.88 -15.39
C ILE A 81 -3.84 -3.10 -14.84
N GLY A 82 -4.74 -2.11 -14.95
CA GLY A 82 -6.09 -2.19 -14.41
C GLY A 82 -6.15 -2.40 -12.90
N HIS A 83 -5.20 -1.84 -12.14
CA HIS A 83 -5.11 -2.07 -10.70
C HIS A 83 -6.21 -1.29 -9.94
N PRO A 84 -6.93 -1.90 -8.99
CA PRO A 84 -8.07 -1.27 -8.31
C PRO A 84 -7.72 -0.01 -7.49
N VAL A 85 -6.44 0.14 -7.08
CA VAL A 85 -5.96 1.32 -6.35
C VAL A 85 -5.68 2.51 -7.28
N SER A 86 -5.31 2.27 -8.55
CA SER A 86 -5.05 3.31 -9.54
C SER A 86 -5.29 2.71 -10.93
N PRO A 87 -6.50 2.90 -11.51
CA PRO A 87 -6.90 2.19 -12.72
C PRO A 87 -6.16 2.68 -13.97
N ASP A 88 -5.68 3.92 -13.99
CA ASP A 88 -5.06 4.51 -15.17
C ASP A 88 -3.65 3.98 -15.41
N ARG A 89 -2.81 3.94 -14.37
CA ARG A 89 -1.41 3.50 -14.47
C ARG A 89 -0.74 3.37 -13.11
N MET A 90 0.25 2.48 -13.03
CA MET A 90 1.17 2.36 -11.92
C MET A 90 2.62 2.28 -12.40
N VAL A 91 3.55 2.72 -11.56
CA VAL A 91 4.97 2.44 -11.78
C VAL A 91 5.28 1.02 -11.34
N MET A 92 5.93 0.27 -12.22
CA MET A 92 6.50 -1.03 -11.90
C MET A 92 7.75 -0.85 -11.05
N ALA A 93 7.78 -1.44 -9.86
CA ALA A 93 8.86 -1.32 -8.90
C ALA A 93 9.27 -2.69 -8.33
N VAL A 94 10.40 -2.74 -7.64
CA VAL A 94 10.91 -3.93 -6.97
C VAL A 94 11.26 -3.61 -5.52
N GLY A 95 10.96 -4.55 -4.63
CA GLY A 95 11.28 -4.45 -3.21
C GLY A 95 12.79 -4.53 -2.94
N ALA A 96 13.32 -3.60 -2.15
CA ALA A 96 14.69 -3.64 -1.68
C ALA A 96 14.96 -4.85 -0.76
N ALA A 97 16.24 -5.20 -0.59
CA ALA A 97 16.64 -6.22 0.37
C ALA A 97 16.25 -5.80 1.80
N GLY A 98 15.77 -6.76 2.60
CA GLY A 98 15.35 -6.51 3.98
C GLY A 98 13.88 -6.10 4.13
N ASN A 99 13.14 -5.99 3.02
CA ASN A 99 11.69 -5.77 3.08
C ASN A 99 11.02 -6.92 3.85
N VAL A 100 10.38 -6.60 4.96
CA VAL A 100 9.80 -7.60 5.86
C VAL A 100 8.48 -7.13 6.43
N PHE A 101 7.57 -8.08 6.60
CA PHE A 101 6.38 -7.94 7.41
C PHE A 101 6.39 -8.99 8.52
N THR A 102 6.13 -8.59 9.77
CA THR A 102 6.02 -9.50 10.93
C THR A 102 4.89 -9.04 11.86
N ASP A 103 3.72 -9.67 11.76
CA ASP A 103 2.61 -9.50 12.73
C ASP A 103 1.60 -10.63 12.53
N HIS A 104 0.63 -10.78 13.43
CA HIS A 104 -0.47 -11.74 13.34
C HIS A 104 -0.01 -13.20 13.15
N GLY A 105 1.16 -13.55 13.71
CA GLY A 105 1.76 -14.88 13.57
C GLY A 105 2.35 -15.16 12.18
N MET A 106 2.46 -14.15 11.33
CA MET A 106 3.02 -14.24 9.98
C MET A 106 4.36 -13.53 9.93
N ARG A 107 5.29 -14.08 9.15
CA ARG A 107 6.54 -13.42 8.77
C ARG A 107 6.75 -13.60 7.29
N TRP A 108 6.82 -12.49 6.55
CA TRP A 108 7.03 -12.49 5.11
C TRP A 108 8.29 -11.72 4.76
N ASP A 109 9.17 -12.35 3.98
CA ASP A 109 10.30 -11.70 3.32
C ASP A 109 9.85 -11.26 1.92
N ASN A 110 9.81 -9.95 1.73
CA ASN A 110 9.40 -9.30 0.50
C ASN A 110 10.60 -8.72 -0.27
N SER A 111 11.82 -9.12 0.06
CA SER A 111 13.03 -8.76 -0.69
C SER A 111 12.92 -9.22 -2.14
N GLY A 112 13.14 -8.31 -3.09
CA GLY A 112 13.06 -8.59 -4.52
C GLY A 112 11.64 -8.92 -5.04
N LYS A 113 10.59 -8.77 -4.22
CA LYS A 113 9.19 -8.98 -4.66
C LYS A 113 8.66 -7.77 -5.42
N ASN A 114 7.51 -7.94 -6.07
CA ASN A 114 6.93 -6.86 -6.86
C ASN A 114 6.52 -5.67 -5.96
N GLY A 115 6.76 -4.46 -6.46
CA GLY A 115 6.25 -3.22 -5.91
C GLY A 115 5.45 -2.48 -6.98
N LEU A 116 4.46 -1.71 -6.54
CA LEU A 116 3.69 -0.80 -7.39
C LEU A 116 3.47 0.51 -6.63
N TYR A 117 3.61 1.64 -7.32
CA TYR A 117 3.19 2.92 -6.76
C TYR A 117 2.57 3.82 -7.83
N ALA A 118 1.64 4.66 -7.39
CA ALA A 118 1.01 5.71 -8.17
C ALA A 118 0.42 6.75 -7.21
N PRO A 119 0.16 7.97 -7.67
CA PRO A 119 -0.81 8.84 -7.01
C PRO A 119 -2.16 8.11 -6.89
N ILE A 120 -2.80 8.23 -5.72
CA ILE A 120 -4.12 7.67 -5.47
C ILE A 120 -5.15 8.77 -5.68
N SER A 121 -6.17 8.49 -6.48
CA SER A 121 -7.35 9.33 -6.66
C SER A 121 -8.59 8.45 -6.53
N TRP A 122 -9.03 8.24 -5.30
CA TRP A 122 -10.25 7.49 -5.00
C TRP A 122 -11.45 8.41 -4.84
N SER A 123 -12.55 8.04 -5.47
CA SER A 123 -13.87 8.60 -5.27
C SER A 123 -14.91 7.47 -5.32
N ASN A 124 -16.05 7.68 -4.68
CA ASN A 124 -17.16 6.71 -4.68
C ASN A 124 -18.04 6.79 -5.95
N ALA A 125 -17.49 7.26 -7.07
CA ALA A 125 -18.22 7.44 -8.32
C ALA A 125 -18.28 6.14 -9.14
#